data_AF-A0A6I9YK63-F1
#
_entry.id   AF-A0A6I9YK63-F1
#
_cell.length_a   1.000
_cell.length_b   1.000
_cell.length_c   1.000
_cell.angle_alpha   90.00
_cell.angle_beta   90.00
_cell.angle_gamma   90.00
#
_symmetry.space_group_name_H-M   'P 1'
#
loop_
_entity.id
_entity.type
_entity.pdbx_description
1 polymer ?
#
loop_
_entity_poly.entity_id
_entity_poly.type
_entity_poly.pdbx_seq_one_letter_code
_entity_poly.pdbx_strand_id
1 'polypeptide(L)'
;MFLVGLTGGIASGKSTVVALLQELGCAVIDADVIARQVVQPYFQAYRRIVHSFGPEILLESGEINREALGNIIFSQPEKRQLLNSITHPEIQKKMLKEILKYFVL
;
A
#
# COMPACT_ATOMS: atom_id res chain seq x y z
N MET A 1 -5.32 -8.20 22.75
CA MET A 1 -4.15 -8.21 21.85
C MET A 1 -3.48 -6.85 21.84
N PHE A 2 -2.18 -6.81 21.58
CA PHE A 2 -1.41 -5.58 21.40
C PHE A 2 -1.18 -5.33 19.91
N LEU A 3 -1.26 -4.07 19.48
CA LEU A 3 -0.86 -3.62 18.15
C LEU A 3 0.47 -2.88 18.28
N VAL A 4 1.52 -3.40 17.64
CA VAL A 4 2.87 -2.83 17.69
C VAL A 4 3.27 -2.37 16.29
N GLY A 5 3.64 -1.10 16.15
CA GLY A 5 4.14 -0.55 14.90
C GLY A 5 5.65 -0.76 14.77
N LEU A 6 6.07 -1.60 13.83
CA LEU A 6 7.49 -1.75 13.47
C LEU A 6 7.85 -0.79 12.34
N THR A 7 8.77 0.12 12.60
CA THR A 7 9.27 1.10 11.63
C THR A 7 10.81 1.15 11.66
N GLY A 8 11.41 1.87 10.72
CA GLY A 8 12.85 1.98 10.57
C GLY A 8 13.25 2.44 9.16
N GLY A 9 14.44 3.00 9.04
CA GLY A 9 14.98 3.49 7.76
C GLY A 9 15.22 2.38 6.72
N ILE A 10 15.61 2.79 5.51
CA ILE A 10 16.01 1.85 4.45
C ILE A 10 17.18 1.00 4.98
N ALA A 11 17.17 -0.31 4.67
CA ALA A 11 18.19 -1.28 5.07
C ALA A 11 18.41 -1.45 6.59
N SER A 12 17.48 -1.01 7.45
CA SER A 12 17.60 -1.15 8.91
C SER A 12 17.30 -2.55 9.47
N GLY A 13 17.14 -3.57 8.63
CA GLY A 13 16.85 -4.95 9.08
C GLY A 13 15.40 -5.23 9.51
N LYS A 14 14.42 -4.38 9.17
CA LYS A 14 12.99 -4.60 9.51
C LYS A 14 12.49 -5.98 9.11
N SER A 15 12.78 -6.41 7.88
CA SER A 15 12.33 -7.71 7.37
C SER A 15 12.88 -8.88 8.20
N THR A 16 14.09 -8.76 8.75
CA THR A 16 14.67 -9.74 9.66
C THR A 16 13.90 -9.79 10.98
N VAL A 17 13.57 -8.63 11.55
CA VAL A 17 12.77 -8.55 12.78
C VAL A 17 11.36 -9.10 12.56
N VAL A 18 10.73 -8.78 11.42
CA VAL A 18 9.43 -9.33 11.01
C VAL A 18 9.46 -10.85 10.96
N ALA A 19 10.48 -11.45 10.33
CA ALA A 19 10.61 -12.89 10.22
C ALA A 19 10.71 -13.57 11.60
N LEU A 20 11.55 -13.02 12.50
CA LEU A 20 11.67 -13.51 13.88
C LEU A 20 10.34 -13.42 14.65
N LEU A 21 9.59 -12.33 14.50
CA LEU A 21 8.28 -12.18 15.13
C LEU A 21 7.27 -13.22 14.60
N GLN A 22 7.31 -13.52 13.30
CA GLN A 22 6.46 -14.55 12.71
C GLN A 22 6.79 -15.96 13.23
N GLU A 23 8.08 -16.28 13.39
CA GLU A 23 8.54 -17.55 13.98
C GLU A 23 8.05 -17.71 15.43
N LEU A 24 7.93 -16.60 16.16
CA LEU A 24 7.37 -16.55 17.51
C LEU A 24 5.82 -16.56 17.54
N GLY A 25 5.17 -16.70 16.40
CA GLY A 25 3.71 -16.77 16.28
C GLY A 25 3.00 -15.42 16.21
N CYS A 26 3.72 -14.31 16.03
CA CYS A 26 3.07 -13.00 15.87
C CYS A 26 2.46 -12.87 14.47
N ALA A 27 1.21 -12.42 14.43
CA ALA A 27 0.60 -11.98 13.18
C ALA A 27 1.30 -10.71 12.66
N VAL A 28 1.52 -10.65 11.34
CA VAL A 28 2.17 -9.52 10.68
C VAL A 28 1.22 -8.92 9.66
N ILE A 29 1.03 -7.61 9.76
CA ILE A 29 0.27 -6.80 8.83
C ILE A 29 1.25 -5.86 8.13
N ASP A 30 1.58 -6.16 6.88
CA ASP A 30 2.56 -5.41 6.10
C ASP A 30 1.87 -4.28 5.31
N ALA A 31 2.24 -3.04 5.64
CA ALA A 31 1.70 -1.84 5.00
C ALA A 31 2.11 -1.71 3.53
N ASP A 32 3.32 -2.14 3.14
CA ASP A 32 3.80 -2.09 1.76
C ASP A 32 3.04 -3.10 0.89
N VAL A 33 2.77 -4.30 1.43
CA VAL A 33 1.93 -5.30 0.75
C VAL A 33 0.52 -4.75 0.55
N ILE A 34 -0.08 -4.15 1.58
CA ILE A 34 -1.43 -3.57 1.49
C ILE A 34 -1.47 -2.42 0.48
N ALA A 35 -0.49 -1.51 0.51
CA ALA A 35 -0.41 -0.40 -0.43
C ALA A 35 -0.35 -0.87 -1.90
N ARG A 36 0.35 -1.99 -2.16
CA ARG A 36 0.39 -2.61 -3.49
C ARG A 36 -0.92 -3.28 -3.89
N GLN A 37 -1.65 -3.85 -2.93
CA GLN A 37 -2.92 -4.53 -3.17
C GLN A 37 -4.04 -3.55 -3.50
N VAL A 38 -4.16 -2.44 -2.76
CA VAL A 38 -5.31 -1.52 -2.93
C VAL A 38 -5.31 -0.78 -4.27
N VAL A 39 -4.20 -0.79 -4.99
CA VAL A 39 -4.05 -0.20 -6.34
C VAL A 39 -4.09 -1.25 -7.46
N GLN A 40 -4.33 -2.53 -7.14
CA GLN A 40 -4.54 -3.55 -8.15
C GLN A 40 -5.84 -3.30 -8.93
N PRO A 41 -5.97 -3.85 -10.15
CA PRO A 41 -7.23 -3.88 -10.86
C PRO A 41 -8.39 -4.34 -9.95
N TYR A 42 -9.59 -3.87 -10.25
CA TYR A 42 -10.83 -4.11 -9.49
C TYR A 42 -10.97 -3.34 -8.17
N PHE A 43 -9.90 -2.80 -7.57
CA PHE A 43 -10.03 -1.97 -6.37
C PHE A 43 -10.54 -0.55 -6.69
N GLN A 44 -11.17 0.08 -5.69
CA GLN A 44 -11.69 1.44 -5.83
C GLN A 44 -10.56 2.46 -6.06
N ALA A 45 -9.42 2.30 -5.39
CA ALA A 45 -8.28 3.20 -5.57
C ALA A 45 -7.77 3.14 -7.01
N TYR A 46 -7.63 1.95 -7.59
CA TYR A 46 -7.23 1.76 -8.99
C TYR A 46 -8.11 2.57 -9.95
N ARG A 47 -9.44 2.45 -9.85
CA ARG A 47 -10.37 3.18 -10.74
C ARG A 47 -10.21 4.70 -10.62
N ARG A 48 -10.08 5.20 -9.40
CA ARG A 48 -9.89 6.64 -9.13
C ARG A 48 -8.54 7.15 -9.64
N ILE A 49 -7.49 6.35 -9.51
CA ILE A 49 -6.16 6.67 -10.02
C ILE A 49 -6.21 6.76 -11.56
N VAL A 50 -6.71 5.72 -12.24
CA VAL A 50 -6.82 5.73 -13.72
C VAL A 50 -7.68 6.90 -14.21
N HIS A 51 -8.78 7.21 -13.52
CA HIS A 51 -9.60 8.37 -13.87
C HIS A 51 -8.85 9.72 -13.73
N SER A 52 -7.99 9.86 -12.72
CA SER A 52 -7.32 11.12 -12.40
C SER A 52 -6.00 11.33 -13.16
N PHE A 53 -5.35 10.24 -13.54
CA PHE A 53 -4.03 10.21 -14.17
C PHE A 53 -4.06 9.73 -15.62
N GLY A 54 -5.24 9.33 -16.11
CA GLY A 54 -5.46 8.89 -17.49
C GLY A 54 -5.00 7.44 -17.76
N PRO A 55 -5.34 6.88 -18.93
CA PRO A 55 -4.95 5.53 -19.31
C PRO A 55 -3.45 5.36 -19.61
N GLU A 56 -2.70 6.45 -19.78
CA GLU A 56 -1.25 6.45 -20.07
C GLU A 56 -0.40 5.85 -18.95
N ILE A 57 -0.94 5.79 -17.73
CA ILE A 57 -0.27 5.14 -16.59
C ILE A 57 -0.54 3.63 -16.52
N LEU A 58 -1.16 3.04 -17.54
CA LEU A 58 -1.45 1.61 -17.59
C LEU A 58 -0.45 0.86 -18.47
N LEU A 59 -0.11 -0.36 -18.05
CA LEU A 59 0.54 -1.36 -18.88
C LEU A 59 -0.49 -1.98 -19.84
N GLU A 60 -0.02 -2.69 -20.86
CA GLU A 60 -0.88 -3.47 -21.77
C GLU A 60 -1.73 -4.52 -21.04
N SER A 61 -1.25 -5.01 -19.89
CA SER A 61 -1.99 -5.91 -19.01
C SER A 61 -3.18 -5.25 -18.29
N GLY A 62 -3.30 -3.93 -18.34
CA GLY A 62 -4.26 -3.15 -17.57
C GLY A 62 -3.84 -2.90 -16.12
N GLU A 63 -2.62 -3.27 -15.71
CA GLU A 63 -2.08 -2.88 -14.40
C GLU A 63 -1.48 -1.47 -14.43
N ILE A 64 -1.40 -0.81 -13.27
CA ILE A 64 -0.72 0.48 -13.17
C ILE A 64 0.77 0.31 -13.39
N ASN A 65 1.30 1.00 -14.41
CA ASN A 65 2.72 1.21 -14.62
C ASN A 65 3.27 2.13 -13.53
N ARG A 66 3.96 1.53 -12.55
CA ARG A 66 4.51 2.24 -11.39
C ARG A 66 5.61 3.23 -11.77
N GLU A 67 6.38 2.93 -12.81
CA GLU A 67 7.45 3.82 -13.27
C GLU A 67 6.83 5.07 -13.90
N ALA A 68 5.86 4.91 -14.80
CA ALA A 68 5.14 6.02 -15.42
C ALA A 68 4.41 6.89 -14.39
N LEU A 69 3.64 6.26 -13.47
CA LEU A 69 2.96 6.98 -12.40
C LEU A 69 3.97 7.66 -11.46
N GLY A 70 5.06 6.98 -11.14
CA GLY A 70 6.18 7.50 -10.35
C GLY A 70 6.75 8.79 -10.95
N ASN A 71 7.09 8.77 -12.23
CA ASN A 71 7.64 9.93 -12.94
C ASN A 71 6.71 11.16 -12.84
N ILE A 72 5.39 10.97 -12.91
CA ILE A 72 4.40 12.04 -12.77
C ILE A 72 4.38 12.58 -11.33
N ILE A 73 4.26 11.72 -10.32
CA ILE A 73 4.14 12.16 -8.92
C ILE A 73 5.46 12.67 -8.32
N PHE A 74 6.60 12.25 -8.87
CA PHE A 74 7.90 12.77 -8.46
C PHE A 74 8.16 14.17 -9.02
N SER A 75 7.71 14.45 -10.24
CA SER A 75 7.83 15.77 -10.87
C SER A 75 6.78 16.79 -10.38
N GLN A 76 5.60 16.34 -9.95
CA GLN A 76 4.47 17.22 -9.59
C GLN A 76 3.96 16.94 -8.16
N PRO A 77 4.27 17.81 -7.18
CA PRO A 77 3.83 17.65 -5.79
C PRO A 77 2.31 17.57 -5.63
N GLU A 78 1.55 18.35 -6.41
CA GLU A 78 0.08 18.33 -6.38
C GLU A 78 -0.49 16.97 -6.82
N LYS A 79 0.09 16.37 -7.87
CA LYS A 79 -0.27 15.01 -8.31
C LYS A 79 0.07 13.96 -7.24
N ARG A 80 1.18 14.13 -6.53
CA ARG A 80 1.52 13.25 -5.39
C ARG A 80 0.49 13.35 -4.27
N GLN A 81 0.07 14.56 -3.91
CA GLN A 81 -0.99 14.77 -2.92
C GLN A 81 -2.31 14.18 -3.37
N LEU A 82 -2.67 14.31 -4.65
CA LEU A 82 -3.84 13.69 -5.23
C LEU A 82 -3.79 12.16 -5.12
N LEU A 83 -2.68 11.53 -5.52
CA LEU A 83 -2.49 10.08 -5.37
C LEU A 83 -2.65 9.65 -3.91
N ASN A 84 -1.99 10.35 -3.00
CA ASN A 84 -2.07 10.10 -1.57
C ASN A 84 -3.51 10.22 -1.03
N SER A 85 -4.27 11.23 -1.45
CA SER A 85 -5.68 11.41 -1.06
C SER A 85 -6.59 10.27 -1.52
N ILE A 86 -6.20 9.57 -2.59
CA ILE A 86 -6.92 8.40 -3.11
C ILE A 86 -6.50 7.13 -2.36
N THR A 87 -5.20 6.93 -2.15
CA THR A 87 -4.64 5.67 -1.62
C THR A 87 -4.73 5.57 -0.10
N HIS A 88 -4.45 6.63 0.66
CA HIS A 88 -4.40 6.56 2.13
C HIS A 88 -5.68 6.04 2.78
N PRO A 89 -6.90 6.51 2.40
CA PRO A 89 -8.13 5.99 2.99
C PRO A 89 -8.33 4.49 2.74
N GLU A 90 -8.00 4.02 1.54
CA GLU A 90 -8.16 2.60 1.17
C GLU A 90 -7.13 1.71 1.89
N ILE A 91 -5.89 2.20 2.04
CA ILE A 91 -4.84 1.52 2.83
C ILE A 91 -5.30 1.40 4.29
N GLN A 92 -5.76 2.49 4.90
CA GLN A 92 -6.22 2.51 6.29
C GLN A 92 -7.39 1.55 6.51
N LYS A 93 -8.38 1.56 5.60
CA LYS A 93 -9.53 0.65 5.65
C LYS A 93 -9.10 -0.81 5.56
N LYS A 94 -8.17 -1.14 4.67
CA LYS A 94 -7.65 -2.50 4.51
C LYS A 94 -6.81 -2.92 5.73
N MET A 95 -5.95 -2.06 6.25
CA MET A 95 -5.20 -2.31 7.49
C MET A 95 -6.13 -2.57 8.67
N LEU A 96 -7.16 -1.73 8.88
CA LEU A 96 -8.13 -1.92 9.96
C LEU A 96 -8.85 -3.26 9.82
N LYS A 97 -9.22 -3.66 8.60
CA LYS A 97 -9.85 -4.96 8.34
C LYS A 97 -8.92 -6.13 8.72
N GLU A 98 -7.64 -6.06 8.36
CA GLU A 98 -6.66 -7.10 8.75
C GLU A 98 -6.43 -7.11 10.27
N ILE A 99 -6.35 -5.95 10.93
CA ILE A 99 -6.23 -5.87 12.39
C ILE A 99 -7.43 -6.55 13.07
N LEU A 100 -8.65 -6.18 12.66
CA LEU A 100 -9.87 -6.75 13.23
C LEU A 100 -9.96 -8.27 13.04
N LYS A 101 -9.50 -8.77 11.88
CA LYS A 101 -9.45 -10.21 11.60
C LYS A 101 -8.68 -10.97 12.68
N TYR A 102 -7.52 -10.47 13.11
CA TYR A 102 -6.73 -11.13 14.15
C TYR A 102 -7.24 -10.87 15.56
N PHE A 103 -7.93 -9.76 15.81
CA PHE A 103 -8.42 -9.41 17.16
C PHE A 103 -9.73 -10.13 17.54
N VAL A 104 -10.50 -10.53 16.53
CA VAL A 104 -11.85 -11.11 16.72
C VAL A 104 -11.86 -12.63 16.45
N LEU A 105 -10.99 -13.12 15.57
CA LEU A 105 -10.81 -14.55 15.29
C LEU A 105 -9.58 -15.07 16.03
#